data_AF-A0A963EP81-F1
#
_entry.id   AF-A0A963EP81-F1
#
_cell.length_a   1.000
_cell.length_b   1.000
_cell.length_c   1.000
_cell.angle_alpha   90.00
_cell.angle_beta   90.00
_cell.angle_gamma   90.00
#
_symmetry.space_group_name_H-M   'P 1'
#
loop_
_entity.id
_entity.type
_entity.pdbx_description
1 polymer ?
#
loop_
_entity_poly.entity_id
_entity_poly.type
_entity_poly.pdbx_seq_one_letter_code
_entity_poly.pdbx_strand_id
1 'polypeptide(L)'
;PMRAGKLPPNVRVSELYFKAGSMKAVPVAQQNYISSNYTHIARDMVALGVNVVAQLVAMRDSDGTASLSLSCNPDVSPEIFRRLAESGRPCFKLAQVHPELPFMEHDAEVPAETFDLIVRNPQYDKALFAVPNGAVPIKDYATALHASSLVEDGGTLQIGIGSLGDAVAHACILRHRQNDQYRAMLDAISHAPVSMASDRGLFSQGLYVSTEMFVNGMLQLMEQGIVRRRVYDDLALQQGLNSGEISEAIDERLYDYACEQGVIPQHLDDLALSALRYWGLVGDTVELRENSLCIAGEAHPNDTRDSATRSALLGAAAGRSLRNGRFLHGGFFLGPRDFYRKLSELDAAGREGICMTGVNRTNQLLLNYPLYCAQRRDARFINTGMIVSLGGAVASDALQDGTVISGVGGQYNFVAMAHDLPGARSILCIRSTRGQGKHLQSNIVPYYGHTTIPRHLRDVVVTEYGVADLRGQSDAEVAKRLIAVADSRFQDELLEFAQQHGKVEKAYRLPQSVRNNSPERLIESLAPYRQAGLLPDYPFGTELTEQEITLADSLRKIKALSEEPGHFIATVFKALLHREDEQAARPYLERIHLEHPETTKDFLVQQLLLLELEERGLLKVS
;
A
#
# COMPACT_ATOMS: atom_id res chain seq x y z
N PRO A 1 12.84 -4.14 25.08
CA PRO A 1 14.05 -4.88 25.57
C PRO A 1 15.31 -4.60 24.75
N MET A 2 15.32 -4.85 23.44
CA MET A 2 16.49 -4.65 22.57
C MET A 2 17.04 -3.22 22.59
N ARG A 3 16.19 -2.21 22.36
CA ARG A 3 16.60 -0.78 22.38
C ARG A 3 17.19 -0.33 23.71
N ALA A 4 16.82 -1.00 24.80
CA ALA A 4 17.30 -0.70 26.16
C ALA A 4 18.51 -1.55 26.57
N GLY A 5 19.04 -2.42 25.68
CA GLY A 5 20.12 -3.35 26.02
C GLY A 5 19.72 -4.42 27.05
N LYS A 6 18.42 -4.69 27.22
CA LYS A 6 17.86 -5.60 28.23
C LYS A 6 17.39 -6.95 27.64
N LEU A 7 17.98 -7.38 26.52
CA LEU A 7 17.68 -8.72 26.00
C LEU A 7 18.39 -9.77 26.88
N PRO A 8 17.72 -10.88 27.24
CA PRO A 8 18.38 -12.00 27.91
C PRO A 8 19.56 -12.53 27.07
N PRO A 9 20.65 -13.03 27.68
CA PRO A 9 21.83 -13.52 26.96
C PRO A 9 21.54 -14.67 25.96
N ASN A 10 20.46 -15.42 26.18
CA ASN A 10 20.02 -16.52 25.33
C ASN A 10 19.07 -16.09 24.20
N VAL A 11 18.80 -14.79 24.05
CA VAL A 11 17.91 -14.24 23.01
C VAL A 11 18.71 -13.36 22.07
N ARG A 12 18.68 -13.69 20.79
CA ARG A 12 19.22 -12.87 19.70
C ARG A 12 18.08 -12.53 18.75
N VAL A 13 18.02 -11.27 18.32
CA VAL A 13 16.98 -10.77 17.43
C VAL A 13 17.61 -10.42 16.09
N SER A 14 17.05 -10.95 15.02
CA SER A 14 17.34 -10.57 13.65
C SER A 14 16.05 -10.11 13.00
N GLU A 15 16.09 -8.96 12.35
CA GLU A 15 14.95 -8.35 11.69
C GLU A 15 15.30 -8.09 10.23
N LEU A 16 14.31 -8.25 9.35
CA LEU A 16 14.42 -8.01 7.91
C LEU A 16 13.85 -6.65 7.48
N TYR A 17 13.10 -6.00 8.38
CA TYR A 17 12.51 -4.70 8.16
C TYR A 17 12.33 -3.97 9.49
N PHE A 18 12.88 -2.77 9.61
CA PHE A 18 12.68 -1.92 10.78
C PHE A 18 11.50 -0.97 10.61
N LYS A 19 10.81 -0.66 11.72
CA LYS A 19 10.03 0.59 11.79
C LYS A 19 10.98 1.75 11.49
N ALA A 20 10.64 2.55 10.49
CA ALA A 20 11.50 3.59 9.92
C ALA A 20 12.19 4.46 11.00
N GLY A 21 13.53 4.49 10.96
CA GLY A 21 14.39 5.29 11.84
C GLY A 21 14.47 4.82 13.30
N SER A 22 13.71 3.79 13.68
CA SER A 22 13.57 3.38 15.08
C SER A 22 14.77 2.59 15.64
N MET A 23 15.59 2.03 14.75
CA MET A 23 16.77 1.23 15.10
C MET A 23 18.10 1.85 14.65
N LYS A 24 18.09 3.10 14.15
CA LYS A 24 19.29 3.76 13.58
C LYS A 24 20.44 3.95 14.59
N ALA A 25 20.11 4.05 15.88
CA ALA A 25 21.06 4.25 16.97
C ALA A 25 21.24 2.99 17.85
N VAL A 26 20.87 1.80 17.33
CA VAL A 26 20.94 0.53 18.05
C VAL A 26 21.95 -0.38 17.36
N PRO A 27 23.22 -0.44 17.81
CA PRO A 27 24.28 -1.18 17.12
C PRO A 27 23.95 -2.65 16.88
N VAL A 28 23.38 -3.33 17.88
CA VAL A 28 23.00 -4.75 17.77
C VAL A 28 21.93 -4.96 16.68
N ALA A 29 20.99 -4.03 16.52
CA ALA A 29 19.99 -4.14 15.45
C ALA A 29 20.65 -3.99 14.08
N GLN A 30 21.51 -2.97 13.90
CA GLN A 30 22.24 -2.76 12.64
C GLN A 30 23.13 -3.96 12.28
N GLN A 31 23.78 -4.59 13.26
CA GLN A 31 24.64 -5.77 13.06
C GLN A 31 23.87 -7.05 12.71
N ASN A 32 22.61 -7.17 13.14
CA ASN A 32 21.81 -8.38 12.93
C ASN A 32 20.64 -8.15 11.94
N TYR A 33 20.69 -7.05 11.17
CA TYR A 33 19.75 -6.78 10.08
C TYR A 33 19.94 -7.80 8.95
N ILE A 34 18.85 -8.37 8.45
CA ILE A 34 18.86 -9.30 7.32
C ILE A 34 18.35 -8.55 6.08
N SER A 35 19.25 -8.32 5.12
CA SER A 35 18.87 -7.77 3.82
C SER A 35 18.41 -8.91 2.90
N SER A 36 17.10 -9.08 2.74
CA SER A 36 16.51 -10.04 1.81
C SER A 36 15.27 -9.44 1.15
N ASN A 37 15.06 -9.76 -0.13
CA ASN A 37 13.83 -9.41 -0.84
C ASN A 37 12.65 -10.14 -0.20
N TYR A 38 11.47 -9.50 -0.17
CA TYR A 38 10.33 -10.06 0.54
C TYR A 38 9.95 -11.48 0.06
N THR A 39 9.97 -11.71 -1.25
CA THR A 39 9.67 -13.02 -1.86
C THR A 39 10.68 -14.13 -1.51
N HIS A 40 11.81 -13.80 -0.90
CA HIS A 40 12.85 -14.75 -0.51
C HIS A 40 12.90 -15.04 0.99
N ILE A 41 12.15 -14.30 1.82
CA ILE A 41 12.19 -14.45 3.28
C ILE A 41 11.90 -15.89 3.71
N ALA A 42 10.85 -16.50 3.17
CA ALA A 42 10.48 -17.87 3.53
C ALA A 42 11.60 -18.89 3.18
N ARG A 43 12.29 -18.71 2.04
CA ARG A 43 13.46 -19.52 1.67
C ARG A 43 14.57 -19.35 2.70
N ASP A 44 14.90 -18.11 3.04
CA ASP A 44 16.02 -17.80 3.93
C ASP A 44 15.74 -18.27 5.36
N MET A 45 14.51 -18.12 5.86
CA MET A 45 14.08 -18.64 7.17
C MET A 45 14.23 -20.16 7.27
N VAL A 46 13.80 -20.91 6.24
CA VAL A 46 13.93 -22.37 6.21
C VAL A 46 15.39 -22.80 6.09
N ALA A 47 16.19 -22.09 5.29
CA ALA A 47 17.63 -22.35 5.17
C ALA A 47 18.37 -22.11 6.50
N LEU A 48 18.01 -21.05 7.23
CA LEU A 48 18.53 -20.74 8.57
C LEU A 48 18.04 -21.71 9.66
N GLY A 49 17.08 -22.57 9.33
CA GLY A 49 16.63 -23.64 10.21
C GLY A 49 15.58 -23.24 11.22
N VAL A 50 14.62 -22.42 10.79
CA VAL A 50 13.39 -22.20 11.56
C VAL A 50 12.78 -23.54 11.99
N ASN A 51 12.53 -23.66 13.29
CA ASN A 51 11.97 -24.85 13.93
C ASN A 51 10.76 -24.52 14.81
N VAL A 52 10.40 -23.24 14.93
CA VAL A 52 9.19 -22.76 15.59
C VAL A 52 8.60 -21.62 14.75
N VAL A 53 7.30 -21.66 14.49
CA VAL A 53 6.54 -20.55 13.90
C VAL A 53 5.38 -20.23 14.82
N ALA A 54 5.22 -18.96 15.18
CA ALA A 54 4.10 -18.47 15.98
C ALA A 54 3.32 -17.43 15.19
N GLN A 55 2.00 -17.59 15.14
CA GLN A 55 1.12 -16.84 14.24
C GLN A 55 -0.16 -16.47 14.97
N LEU A 56 -0.58 -15.20 14.88
CA LEU A 56 -1.93 -14.81 15.30
C LEU A 56 -2.93 -15.20 14.19
N VAL A 57 -4.08 -15.74 14.57
CA VAL A 57 -5.11 -16.20 13.62
C VAL A 57 -6.50 -15.77 14.07
N ALA A 58 -7.41 -15.61 13.10
CA ALA A 58 -8.84 -15.61 13.36
C ALA A 58 -9.38 -17.05 13.34
N MET A 59 -10.53 -17.29 13.96
CA MET A 59 -11.14 -18.61 14.02
C MET A 59 -12.66 -18.50 13.81
N ARG A 60 -13.23 -19.43 13.04
CA ARG A 60 -14.67 -19.58 12.85
C ARG A 60 -15.04 -21.05 13.11
N ASP A 61 -16.02 -21.25 13.98
CA ASP A 61 -16.58 -22.58 14.27
C ASP A 61 -17.84 -22.76 13.42
N SER A 62 -17.81 -23.65 12.42
CA SER A 62 -18.95 -23.96 11.54
C SER A 62 -19.21 -25.47 11.54
N ASP A 63 -20.45 -25.89 11.80
CA ASP A 63 -20.89 -27.29 11.72
C ASP A 63 -19.99 -28.32 12.43
N GLY A 64 -19.41 -27.93 13.58
CA GLY A 64 -18.53 -28.79 14.37
C GLY A 64 -17.08 -28.89 13.86
N THR A 65 -16.73 -28.16 12.80
CA THR A 65 -15.38 -28.08 12.25
C THR A 65 -14.81 -26.67 12.51
N ALA A 66 -13.66 -26.61 13.18
CA ALA A 66 -12.95 -25.34 13.41
C ALA A 66 -12.12 -24.99 12.17
N SER A 67 -12.36 -23.82 11.58
CA SER A 67 -11.52 -23.25 10.52
C SER A 67 -10.71 -22.07 11.08
N LEU A 68 -9.47 -21.93 10.61
CA LEU A 68 -8.58 -20.84 10.99
C LEU A 68 -8.32 -19.93 9.78
N SER A 69 -8.07 -18.65 10.05
CA SER A 69 -7.64 -17.71 9.03
C SER A 69 -6.34 -17.03 9.47
N LEU A 70 -5.36 -17.01 8.56
CA LEU A 70 -4.13 -16.23 8.67
C LEU A 70 -4.40 -14.71 8.65
N SER A 71 -5.65 -14.30 8.39
CA SER A 71 -6.17 -12.95 8.58
C SER A 71 -5.28 -11.88 7.94
N CYS A 72 -4.59 -11.09 8.76
CA CYS A 72 -3.83 -9.92 8.34
C CYS A 72 -2.47 -10.24 7.75
N ASN A 73 -1.93 -11.46 7.88
CA ASN A 73 -0.56 -11.77 7.46
C ASN A 73 -0.36 -13.20 6.89
N PRO A 74 -1.03 -13.53 5.77
CA PRO A 74 -0.68 -14.69 4.95
C PRO A 74 0.59 -14.47 4.10
N ASP A 75 1.23 -13.31 4.16
CA ASP A 75 2.41 -12.91 3.40
C ASP A 75 3.44 -14.03 3.12
N VAL A 76 4.09 -14.56 4.16
CA VAL A 76 5.15 -15.57 4.05
C VAL A 76 4.73 -16.91 4.64
N SER A 77 3.69 -16.93 5.48
CA SER A 77 3.27 -18.11 6.24
C SER A 77 2.95 -19.34 5.37
N PRO A 78 2.12 -19.26 4.30
CA PRO A 78 1.85 -20.39 3.41
C PRO A 78 3.11 -20.96 2.77
N GLU A 79 4.03 -20.08 2.36
CA GLU A 79 5.29 -20.49 1.73
C GLU A 79 6.25 -21.13 2.73
N ILE A 80 6.33 -20.61 3.96
CA ILE A 80 7.10 -21.23 5.05
C ILE A 80 6.54 -22.63 5.32
N PHE A 81 5.22 -22.78 5.47
CA PHE A 81 4.59 -24.07 5.76
C PHE A 81 4.83 -25.10 4.66
N ARG A 82 4.66 -24.70 3.39
CA ARG A 82 4.94 -25.54 2.23
C ARG A 82 6.40 -26.00 2.19
N ARG A 83 7.35 -25.07 2.32
CA ARG A 83 8.79 -25.39 2.30
C ARG A 83 9.22 -26.28 3.47
N LEU A 84 8.66 -26.06 4.66
CA LEU A 84 8.94 -26.92 5.81
C LEU A 84 8.45 -28.35 5.56
N ALA A 85 7.23 -28.51 5.05
CA ALA A 85 6.68 -29.82 4.69
C ALA A 85 7.56 -30.54 3.64
N GLU A 86 7.98 -29.83 2.58
CA GLU A 86 8.87 -30.36 1.54
C GLU A 86 10.27 -30.72 2.08
N SER A 87 10.79 -29.96 3.05
CA SER A 87 12.11 -30.22 3.63
C SER A 87 12.15 -31.43 4.55
N GLY A 88 10.98 -31.90 5.04
CA GLY A 88 10.88 -32.95 6.05
C GLY A 88 11.46 -32.58 7.43
N ARG A 89 11.88 -31.33 7.64
CA ARG A 89 12.44 -30.87 8.91
C ARG A 89 11.33 -30.67 9.94
N PRO A 90 11.53 -31.13 11.20
CA PRO A 90 10.55 -30.88 12.25
C PRO A 90 10.47 -29.37 12.53
N CYS A 91 9.25 -28.86 12.59
CA CYS A 91 8.95 -27.50 12.99
C CYS A 91 7.65 -27.49 13.79
N PHE A 92 7.65 -26.79 14.93
CA PHE A 92 6.48 -26.61 15.77
C PHE A 92 5.73 -25.33 15.37
N LYS A 93 4.46 -25.45 15.00
CA LYS A 93 3.60 -24.37 14.54
C LYS A 93 2.55 -24.05 15.61
N LEU A 94 2.60 -22.84 16.14
CA LEU A 94 1.70 -22.33 17.15
C LEU A 94 0.76 -21.28 16.53
N ALA A 95 -0.54 -21.50 16.69
CA ALA A 95 -1.57 -20.49 16.44
C ALA A 95 -2.05 -19.88 17.77
N GLN A 96 -2.09 -18.55 17.86
CA GLN A 96 -2.84 -17.86 18.91
C GLN A 96 -4.09 -17.23 18.29
N VAL A 97 -5.26 -17.66 18.74
CA VAL A 97 -6.53 -17.10 18.28
C VAL A 97 -6.71 -15.72 18.88
N HIS A 98 -7.06 -14.73 18.06
CA HIS A 98 -7.42 -13.40 18.51
C HIS A 98 -8.84 -13.03 18.06
N PRO A 99 -9.76 -12.65 18.97
CA PRO A 99 -11.17 -12.45 18.62
C PRO A 99 -11.44 -11.23 17.73
N GLU A 100 -10.57 -10.22 17.77
CA GLU A 100 -10.70 -9.00 16.95
C GLU A 100 -10.07 -9.13 15.55
N LEU A 101 -9.41 -10.24 15.22
CA LEU A 101 -8.84 -10.41 13.88
C LEU A 101 -9.94 -10.73 12.85
N PRO A 102 -9.98 -10.03 11.70
CA PRO A 102 -10.91 -10.34 10.62
C PRO A 102 -10.68 -11.75 10.09
N PHE A 103 -11.75 -12.53 9.94
CA PHE A 103 -11.66 -13.82 9.28
C PHE A 103 -11.64 -13.63 7.76
N MET A 104 -10.46 -13.78 7.15
CA MET A 104 -10.30 -13.71 5.69
C MET A 104 -10.37 -15.11 5.09
N GLU A 105 -11.18 -15.26 4.05
CA GLU A 105 -11.42 -16.51 3.33
C GLU A 105 -10.35 -16.72 2.23
N HIS A 106 -10.52 -17.77 1.41
CA HIS A 106 -9.61 -18.15 0.31
C HIS A 106 -8.22 -18.55 0.80
N ASP A 107 -7.15 -18.02 0.21
CA ASP A 107 -5.76 -18.41 0.51
C ASP A 107 -5.33 -18.15 1.96
N ALA A 108 -6.05 -17.29 2.69
CA ALA A 108 -5.80 -17.05 4.11
C ALA A 108 -6.47 -18.10 5.01
N GLU A 109 -7.49 -18.80 4.53
CA GLU A 109 -8.18 -19.84 5.28
C GLU A 109 -7.38 -21.15 5.26
N VAL A 110 -7.12 -21.70 6.44
CA VAL A 110 -6.32 -22.91 6.63
C VAL A 110 -7.02 -23.88 7.60
N PRO A 111 -6.89 -25.19 7.38
CA PRO A 111 -7.44 -26.18 8.29
C PRO A 111 -6.75 -26.09 9.67
N ALA A 112 -7.48 -26.40 10.74
CA ALA A 112 -6.96 -26.35 12.11
C ALA A 112 -5.72 -27.23 12.30
N GLU A 113 -5.65 -28.34 11.57
CA GLU A 113 -4.55 -29.31 11.52
C GLU A 113 -3.24 -28.73 10.97
N THR A 114 -3.28 -27.51 10.41
CA THR A 114 -2.07 -26.77 9.99
C THR A 114 -1.14 -26.47 11.17
N PHE A 115 -1.69 -26.35 12.39
CA PHE A 115 -0.96 -25.98 13.60
C PHE A 115 -0.89 -27.14 14.60
N ASP A 116 0.27 -27.28 15.27
CA ASP A 116 0.49 -28.29 16.30
C ASP A 116 -0.15 -27.91 17.64
N LEU A 117 -0.33 -26.61 17.90
CA LEU A 117 -0.99 -26.09 19.09
C LEU A 117 -1.78 -24.81 18.78
N ILE A 118 -3.04 -24.80 19.21
CA ILE A 118 -3.93 -23.65 19.11
C ILE A 118 -4.18 -23.11 20.53
N VAL A 119 -3.79 -21.86 20.78
CA VAL A 119 -3.97 -21.17 22.06
C VAL A 119 -5.19 -20.26 21.97
N ARG A 120 -6.17 -20.54 22.85
CA ARG A 120 -7.35 -19.70 23.08
C ARG A 120 -7.37 -19.30 24.55
N ASN A 121 -6.92 -18.09 24.85
CA ASN A 121 -6.92 -17.59 26.22
C ASN A 121 -7.16 -16.08 26.26
N PRO A 122 -8.35 -15.64 26.73
CA PRO A 122 -8.69 -14.21 26.81
C PRO A 122 -7.71 -13.36 27.63
N GLN A 123 -6.93 -13.95 28.54
CA GLN A 123 -5.90 -13.22 29.29
C GLN A 123 -4.75 -12.71 28.39
N TYR A 124 -4.57 -13.34 27.22
CA TYR A 124 -3.54 -12.99 26.24
C TYR A 124 -4.07 -12.12 25.10
N ASP A 125 -5.37 -11.82 25.07
CA ASP A 125 -5.96 -10.90 24.10
C ASP A 125 -5.47 -9.49 24.43
N LYS A 126 -4.50 -9.02 23.64
CA LYS A 126 -3.97 -7.65 23.72
C LYS A 126 -4.58 -6.87 22.58
N ALA A 127 -4.90 -5.59 22.84
CA ALA A 127 -5.41 -4.71 21.80
C ALA A 127 -4.55 -4.81 20.53
N LEU A 128 -5.21 -5.04 19.39
CA LEU A 128 -4.53 -5.16 18.11
C LEU A 128 -3.74 -3.89 17.81
N PHE A 129 -2.60 -4.08 17.16
CA PHE A 129 -1.80 -2.98 16.65
C PHE A 129 -2.54 -2.33 15.47
N ALA A 130 -3.11 -1.16 15.71
CA ALA A 130 -3.73 -0.32 14.70
C ALA A 130 -2.84 0.92 14.44
N VAL A 131 -2.69 1.28 13.17
CA VAL A 131 -1.98 2.51 12.77
C VAL A 131 -3.03 3.59 12.53
N PRO A 132 -3.07 4.67 13.34
CA PRO A 132 -4.04 5.73 13.13
C PRO A 132 -3.74 6.46 11.82
N ASN A 133 -4.80 6.92 11.14
CA ASN A 133 -4.65 7.78 9.98
C ASN A 133 -3.99 9.11 10.42
N GLY A 134 -2.83 9.40 9.84
CA GLY A 134 -2.10 10.63 10.09
C GLY A 134 -2.59 11.78 9.22
N ALA A 135 -2.27 13.01 9.61
CA ALA A 135 -2.58 14.18 8.80
C ALA A 135 -1.82 14.13 7.46
N VAL A 136 -2.48 14.49 6.37
CA VAL A 136 -1.91 14.53 5.03
C VAL A 136 -1.31 15.93 4.75
N PRO A 137 0.03 16.05 4.63
CA PRO A 137 0.65 17.33 4.29
C PRO A 137 0.36 17.75 2.85
N ILE A 138 0.35 19.07 2.59
CA ILE A 138 0.07 19.62 1.26
C ILE A 138 1.00 19.09 0.16
N LYS A 139 2.26 18.85 0.47
CA LYS A 139 3.24 18.25 -0.46
C LYS A 139 2.89 16.82 -0.84
N ASP A 140 2.31 16.05 0.08
CA ASP A 140 1.88 14.68 -0.19
C ASP A 140 0.60 14.72 -1.05
N TYR A 141 -0.30 15.69 -0.84
CA TYR A 141 -1.43 15.95 -1.77
C TYR A 141 -0.96 16.35 -3.17
N ALA A 142 0.01 17.27 -3.29
CA ALA A 142 0.55 17.68 -4.59
C ALA A 142 1.21 16.49 -5.33
N THR A 143 2.04 15.72 -4.62
CA THR A 143 2.65 14.49 -5.16
C THR A 143 1.56 13.49 -5.57
N ALA A 144 0.52 13.33 -4.76
CA ALA A 144 -0.57 12.40 -5.03
C ALA A 144 -1.40 12.80 -6.24
N LEU A 145 -1.70 14.09 -6.45
CA LEU A 145 -2.39 14.59 -7.65
C LEU A 145 -1.60 14.24 -8.93
N HIS A 146 -0.28 14.42 -8.90
CA HIS A 146 0.58 14.01 -10.00
C HIS A 146 0.59 12.48 -10.19
N ALA A 147 0.75 11.71 -9.12
CA ALA A 147 0.79 10.25 -9.19
C ALA A 147 -0.56 9.64 -9.63
N SER A 148 -1.69 10.14 -9.15
CA SER A 148 -3.03 9.67 -9.51
C SER A 148 -3.40 9.98 -10.96
N SER A 149 -2.75 10.98 -11.57
CA SER A 149 -2.90 11.29 -13.00
C SER A 149 -2.33 10.21 -13.91
N LEU A 150 -1.47 9.34 -13.36
CA LEU A 150 -0.87 8.22 -14.08
C LEU A 150 -1.70 6.93 -13.96
N VAL A 151 -2.73 6.87 -13.12
CA VAL A 151 -3.55 5.66 -12.95
C VAL A 151 -4.50 5.50 -14.13
N GLU A 152 -4.53 4.33 -14.78
CA GLU A 152 -5.44 4.08 -15.91
C GLU A 152 -6.73 3.41 -15.43
N ASP A 153 -7.88 3.82 -15.99
CA ASP A 153 -9.11 3.06 -15.82
C ASP A 153 -8.99 1.65 -16.43
N GLY A 154 -9.55 0.64 -15.76
CA GLY A 154 -9.38 -0.76 -16.15
C GLY A 154 -8.02 -1.36 -15.79
N GLY A 155 -7.12 -0.57 -15.20
CA GLY A 155 -5.76 -0.96 -14.84
C GLY A 155 -5.65 -1.73 -13.53
N THR A 156 -4.42 -1.76 -13.00
CA THR A 156 -4.06 -2.42 -11.73
C THR A 156 -3.35 -1.44 -10.81
N LEU A 157 -3.69 -1.44 -9.53
CA LEU A 157 -3.12 -0.50 -8.56
C LEU A 157 -2.38 -1.22 -7.42
N GLN A 158 -1.21 -0.68 -7.08
CA GLN A 158 -0.56 -0.87 -5.79
C GLN A 158 -0.17 0.49 -5.23
N ILE A 159 -0.51 0.73 -3.97
CA ILE A 159 -0.07 1.90 -3.19
C ILE A 159 0.43 1.42 -1.83
N GLY A 160 1.36 2.17 -1.22
CA GLY A 160 1.87 1.90 0.13
C GLY A 160 1.02 2.51 1.24
N ILE A 161 1.53 2.45 2.47
CA ILE A 161 0.92 3.08 3.67
C ILE A 161 1.29 4.55 3.86
N GLY A 162 0.59 5.18 4.79
CA GLY A 162 0.90 6.50 5.32
C GLY A 162 0.26 7.61 4.50
N SER A 163 0.60 8.85 4.88
CA SER A 163 -0.03 10.05 4.34
C SER A 163 -0.03 10.13 2.82
N LEU A 164 1.03 9.66 2.14
CA LEU A 164 1.07 9.66 0.69
C LEU A 164 0.11 8.61 0.07
N GLY A 165 0.05 7.40 0.63
CA GLY A 165 -0.88 6.37 0.14
C GLY A 165 -2.33 6.83 0.28
N ASP A 166 -2.67 7.41 1.43
CA ASP A 166 -3.99 7.99 1.66
C ASP A 166 -4.29 9.17 0.72
N ALA A 167 -3.30 10.03 0.48
CA ALA A 167 -3.42 11.13 -0.47
C ALA A 167 -3.68 10.64 -1.91
N VAL A 168 -3.01 9.57 -2.35
CA VAL A 168 -3.21 8.97 -3.69
C VAL A 168 -4.61 8.39 -3.81
N ALA A 169 -5.07 7.65 -2.80
CA ALA A 169 -6.43 7.14 -2.77
C ALA A 169 -7.45 8.29 -2.80
N HIS A 170 -7.27 9.32 -1.99
CA HIS A 170 -8.13 10.50 -1.96
C HIS A 170 -8.15 11.24 -3.31
N ALA A 171 -6.98 11.43 -3.94
CA ALA A 171 -6.88 12.05 -5.26
C ALA A 171 -7.61 11.23 -6.34
N CYS A 172 -7.58 9.89 -6.27
CA CYS A 172 -8.38 9.03 -7.14
C CYS A 172 -9.89 9.17 -6.87
N ILE A 173 -10.31 9.31 -5.61
CA ILE A 173 -11.71 9.58 -5.26
C ILE A 173 -12.17 10.92 -5.81
N LEU A 174 -11.37 11.99 -5.65
CA LEU A 174 -11.65 13.29 -6.26
C LEU A 174 -11.72 13.21 -7.77
N ARG A 175 -10.79 12.50 -8.41
CA ARG A 175 -10.83 12.25 -9.86
C ARG A 175 -12.14 11.56 -10.28
N HIS A 176 -12.67 10.64 -9.47
CA HIS A 176 -13.90 9.90 -9.78
C HIS A 176 -15.18 10.68 -9.48
N ARG A 177 -15.22 11.48 -8.40
CA ARG A 177 -16.44 12.15 -7.93
C ARG A 177 -16.54 13.61 -8.39
N GLN A 178 -15.41 14.30 -8.50
CA GLN A 178 -15.29 15.74 -8.72
C GLN A 178 -14.20 16.03 -9.76
N ASN A 179 -14.31 15.37 -10.92
CA ASN A 179 -13.25 15.31 -11.93
C ASN A 179 -12.78 16.70 -12.44
N ASP A 180 -13.70 17.65 -12.60
CA ASP A 180 -13.35 19.01 -13.04
C ASP A 180 -12.50 19.74 -11.99
N GLN A 181 -12.84 19.61 -10.70
CA GLN A 181 -12.05 20.19 -9.61
C GLN A 181 -10.69 19.50 -9.50
N TYR A 182 -10.65 18.18 -9.64
CA TYR A 182 -9.41 17.41 -9.69
C TYR A 182 -8.47 17.88 -10.81
N ARG A 183 -9.00 18.04 -12.03
CA ARG A 183 -8.23 18.54 -13.18
C ARG A 183 -7.74 19.96 -12.96
N ALA A 184 -8.59 20.85 -12.45
CA ALA A 184 -8.20 22.21 -12.12
C ALA A 184 -7.07 22.27 -11.08
N MET A 185 -7.14 21.43 -10.03
CA MET A 185 -6.05 21.32 -9.03
C MET A 185 -4.75 20.83 -9.67
N LEU A 186 -4.82 19.76 -10.46
CA LEU A 186 -3.65 19.19 -11.12
C LEU A 186 -3.00 20.19 -12.08
N ASP A 187 -3.79 20.91 -12.87
CA ASP A 187 -3.30 21.91 -13.82
C ASP A 187 -2.72 23.14 -13.10
N ALA A 188 -3.27 23.53 -11.94
CA ALA A 188 -2.73 24.63 -11.13
C ALA A 188 -1.33 24.34 -10.58
N ILE A 189 -1.00 23.08 -10.30
CA ILE A 189 0.31 22.68 -9.78
C ILE A 189 1.27 22.16 -10.85
N SER A 190 0.80 21.82 -12.06
CA SER A 190 1.64 21.22 -13.11
C SER A 190 2.28 22.28 -14.01
N HIS A 191 3.56 22.10 -14.35
CA HIS A 191 4.27 22.98 -15.27
C HIS A 191 4.24 22.53 -16.73
N ALA A 192 3.97 21.25 -16.97
CA ALA A 192 3.88 20.67 -18.30
C ALA A 192 2.91 19.47 -18.29
N PRO A 193 2.21 19.21 -19.40
CA PRO A 193 1.47 17.97 -19.56
C PRO A 193 2.44 16.78 -19.57
N VAL A 194 2.12 15.74 -18.80
CA VAL A 194 2.85 14.49 -18.79
C VAL A 194 2.28 13.61 -19.90
N SER A 195 3.11 13.25 -20.89
CA SER A 195 2.66 12.48 -22.07
C SER A 195 2.01 11.14 -21.72
N MET A 196 2.38 10.55 -20.58
CA MET A 196 1.83 9.29 -20.09
C MET A 196 0.49 9.43 -19.36
N ALA A 197 0.12 10.63 -18.91
CA ALA A 197 -1.14 10.88 -18.19
C ALA A 197 -2.27 11.08 -19.21
N SER A 198 -2.53 10.06 -20.04
CA SER A 198 -3.49 10.10 -21.15
C SER A 198 -4.93 9.99 -20.67
N ASP A 199 -5.18 9.17 -19.63
CA ASP A 199 -6.50 9.03 -19.04
C ASP A 199 -6.60 9.85 -17.74
N ARG A 200 -7.31 10.98 -17.81
CA ARG A 200 -7.74 11.78 -16.66
C ARG A 200 -9.25 11.67 -16.42
N GLY A 201 -9.89 10.67 -17.02
CA GLY A 201 -11.33 10.41 -16.94
C GLY A 201 -11.75 9.74 -15.64
N LEU A 202 -13.01 9.30 -15.58
CA LEU A 202 -13.53 8.55 -14.44
C LEU A 202 -13.08 7.08 -14.51
N PHE A 203 -13.07 6.40 -13.36
CA PHE A 203 -12.86 4.95 -13.30
C PHE A 203 -14.15 4.18 -13.68
N SER A 204 -14.45 4.13 -14.98
CA SER A 204 -15.67 3.51 -15.54
C SER A 204 -15.60 1.98 -15.53
N GLN A 205 -14.48 1.39 -15.92
CA GLN A 205 -14.21 -0.05 -15.75
C GLN A 205 -13.88 -0.38 -14.30
N GLY A 206 -13.23 0.55 -13.60
CA GLY A 206 -12.72 0.35 -12.25
C GLY A 206 -11.33 -0.27 -12.22
N LEU A 207 -10.78 -0.38 -11.02
CA LEU A 207 -9.44 -0.87 -10.75
C LEU A 207 -9.48 -2.28 -10.15
N TYR A 208 -8.43 -3.04 -10.46
CA TYR A 208 -8.04 -4.24 -9.74
C TYR A 208 -6.87 -3.89 -8.81
N VAL A 209 -6.86 -4.40 -7.58
CA VAL A 209 -5.75 -4.20 -6.64
C VAL A 209 -4.93 -5.48 -6.54
N SER A 210 -3.63 -5.38 -6.79
CA SER A 210 -2.65 -6.43 -6.52
C SER A 210 -1.51 -5.81 -5.74
N THR A 211 -1.50 -5.98 -4.42
CA THR A 211 -0.64 -5.24 -3.51
C THR A 211 0.09 -6.15 -2.52
N GLU A 212 1.27 -5.72 -2.09
CA GLU A 212 1.93 -6.32 -0.93
C GLU A 212 1.12 -6.07 0.34
N MET A 213 0.72 -4.82 0.56
CA MET A 213 -0.02 -4.40 1.73
C MET A 213 -1.38 -3.83 1.34
N PHE A 214 -2.44 -4.39 1.89
CA PHE A 214 -3.79 -3.83 1.80
C PHE A 214 -3.99 -2.80 2.91
N VAL A 215 -4.25 -1.55 2.49
CA VAL A 215 -4.27 -0.37 3.35
C VAL A 215 -5.64 0.31 3.31
N ASN A 216 -5.93 1.15 4.32
CA ASN A 216 -7.22 1.83 4.44
C ASN A 216 -7.63 2.59 3.17
N GLY A 217 -6.71 3.33 2.53
CA GLY A 217 -7.00 4.03 1.29
C GLY A 217 -7.57 3.14 0.17
N MET A 218 -7.16 1.87 0.08
CA MET A 218 -7.73 0.94 -0.92
C MET A 218 -9.14 0.50 -0.55
N LEU A 219 -9.44 0.30 0.74
CA LEU A 219 -10.79 0.00 1.20
C LEU A 219 -11.73 1.17 0.90
N GLN A 220 -11.25 2.40 1.07
CA GLN A 220 -12.00 3.61 0.70
C GLN A 220 -12.27 3.67 -0.80
N LEU A 221 -11.31 3.29 -1.65
CA LEU A 221 -11.54 3.17 -3.10
C LEU A 221 -12.60 2.11 -3.44
N MET A 222 -12.66 0.99 -2.69
CA MET A 222 -13.71 -0.01 -2.84
C MET A 222 -15.09 0.54 -2.46
N GLU A 223 -15.19 1.22 -1.31
CA GLU A 223 -16.44 1.85 -0.84
C GLU A 223 -16.94 2.93 -1.81
N GLN A 224 -16.05 3.56 -2.57
CA GLN A 224 -16.38 4.52 -3.62
C GLN A 224 -16.67 3.88 -4.98
N GLY A 225 -16.65 2.55 -5.10
CA GLY A 225 -16.93 1.82 -6.34
C GLY A 225 -15.82 1.95 -7.40
N ILE A 226 -14.62 2.37 -6.99
CA ILE A 226 -13.46 2.52 -7.89
C ILE A 226 -12.72 1.19 -8.01
N VAL A 227 -12.44 0.52 -6.88
CA VAL A 227 -11.89 -0.84 -6.89
C VAL A 227 -13.05 -1.81 -7.01
N ARG A 228 -13.23 -2.35 -8.21
CA ARG A 228 -14.35 -3.25 -8.56
C ARG A 228 -14.08 -4.17 -9.74
N ARG A 229 -12.98 -3.95 -10.48
CA ARG A 229 -12.66 -4.78 -11.64
C ARG A 229 -12.23 -6.14 -11.15
N ARG A 230 -12.99 -7.17 -11.50
CA ARG A 230 -12.68 -8.54 -11.13
C ARG A 230 -11.61 -9.12 -12.04
N VAL A 231 -10.82 -10.01 -11.46
CA VAL A 231 -9.91 -10.91 -12.15
C VAL A 231 -10.23 -12.34 -11.77
N TYR A 232 -10.02 -13.25 -12.70
CA TYR A 232 -10.36 -14.66 -12.57
C TYR A 232 -9.10 -15.50 -12.68
N ASP A 233 -9.00 -16.55 -11.86
CA ASP A 233 -7.86 -17.48 -11.84
C ASP A 233 -7.98 -18.59 -12.90
N ASP A 234 -8.54 -18.25 -14.05
CA ASP A 234 -8.54 -19.05 -15.27
C ASP A 234 -8.02 -18.17 -16.42
N LEU A 235 -6.98 -18.63 -17.11
CA LEU A 235 -6.30 -17.83 -18.13
C LEU A 235 -7.21 -17.52 -19.33
N ALA A 236 -7.98 -18.50 -19.79
CA ALA A 236 -8.83 -18.35 -20.97
C ALA A 236 -9.99 -17.40 -20.66
N LEU A 237 -10.69 -17.59 -19.53
CA LEU A 237 -11.73 -16.65 -19.09
C LEU A 237 -11.16 -15.23 -18.92
N GLN A 238 -10.00 -15.09 -18.28
CA GLN A 238 -9.37 -13.78 -18.09
C GLN A 238 -9.00 -13.12 -19.43
N GLN A 239 -8.48 -13.88 -20.40
CA GLN A 239 -8.14 -13.37 -21.72
C GLN A 239 -9.37 -12.94 -22.51
N GLY A 240 -10.44 -13.74 -22.51
CA GLY A 240 -11.70 -13.39 -23.18
C GLY A 240 -12.36 -12.14 -22.58
N LEU A 241 -12.30 -11.97 -21.25
CA LEU A 241 -12.76 -10.74 -20.58
C LEU A 241 -11.89 -9.54 -20.97
N ASN A 242 -10.58 -9.74 -21.08
CA ASN A 242 -9.65 -8.67 -21.44
C ASN A 242 -9.82 -8.19 -22.88
N SER A 243 -10.11 -9.10 -23.82
CA SER A 243 -10.33 -8.79 -25.23
C SER A 243 -11.75 -8.27 -25.52
N GLY A 244 -12.67 -8.42 -24.57
CA GLY A 244 -14.09 -8.11 -24.77
C GLY A 244 -14.83 -9.15 -25.62
N GLU A 245 -14.22 -10.32 -25.84
CA GLU A 245 -14.84 -11.48 -26.48
C GLU A 245 -15.95 -12.08 -25.63
N ILE A 246 -15.87 -11.95 -24.31
CA ILE A 246 -16.91 -12.33 -23.35
C ILE A 246 -17.11 -11.22 -22.32
N SER A 247 -18.18 -11.33 -21.54
CA SER A 247 -18.43 -10.49 -20.36
C SER A 247 -18.56 -11.37 -19.12
N GLU A 248 -18.76 -10.78 -17.93
CA GLU A 248 -19.06 -11.59 -16.73
C GLU A 248 -20.45 -12.23 -16.79
N ALA A 249 -21.35 -11.82 -17.68
CA ALA A 249 -22.66 -12.44 -17.84
C ALA A 249 -22.52 -13.85 -18.44
N ILE A 250 -23.21 -14.83 -17.84
CA ILE A 250 -23.24 -16.18 -18.38
C ILE A 250 -24.32 -16.22 -19.46
N ASP A 251 -23.88 -16.04 -20.70
CA ASP A 251 -24.70 -16.05 -21.91
C ASP A 251 -24.14 -17.04 -22.95
N GLU A 252 -24.79 -17.10 -24.11
CA GLU A 252 -24.37 -17.95 -25.23
C GLU A 252 -22.94 -17.66 -25.68
N ARG A 253 -22.55 -16.38 -25.68
CA ARG A 253 -21.25 -15.93 -26.13
C ARG A 253 -20.14 -16.43 -25.19
N LEU A 254 -20.36 -16.32 -23.89
CA LEU A 254 -19.44 -16.86 -22.89
C LEU A 254 -19.36 -18.39 -22.97
N TYR A 255 -20.49 -19.07 -23.10
CA TYR A 255 -20.54 -20.53 -23.14
C TYR A 255 -19.80 -21.09 -24.35
N ASP A 256 -20.04 -20.51 -25.53
CA ASP A 256 -19.40 -20.95 -26.77
C ASP A 256 -17.89 -20.69 -26.73
N TYR A 257 -17.48 -19.49 -26.27
CA TYR A 257 -16.07 -19.19 -26.05
C TYR A 257 -15.41 -20.17 -25.06
N ALA A 258 -16.07 -20.46 -23.94
CA ALA A 258 -15.56 -21.40 -22.94
C ALA A 258 -15.45 -22.84 -23.49
N CYS A 259 -16.36 -23.27 -24.36
CA CYS A 259 -16.26 -24.54 -25.08
C CYS A 259 -15.10 -24.56 -26.09
N GLU A 260 -14.91 -23.46 -26.83
CA GLU A 260 -13.84 -23.32 -27.82
C GLU A 260 -12.45 -23.30 -27.19
N GLN A 261 -12.30 -22.61 -26.05
CA GLN A 261 -11.05 -22.53 -25.29
C GLN A 261 -10.80 -23.75 -24.38
N GLY A 262 -11.76 -24.69 -24.30
CA GLY A 262 -11.66 -25.89 -23.47
C GLY A 262 -11.84 -25.67 -21.97
N VAL A 263 -12.34 -24.48 -21.56
CA VAL A 263 -12.77 -24.22 -20.17
C VAL A 263 -13.99 -25.07 -19.83
N ILE A 264 -14.90 -25.26 -20.79
CA ILE A 264 -15.98 -26.24 -20.73
C ILE A 264 -15.59 -27.42 -21.63
N PRO A 265 -15.16 -28.57 -21.07
CA PRO A 265 -14.88 -29.76 -21.86
C PRO A 265 -16.15 -30.30 -22.54
N GLN A 266 -15.99 -31.03 -23.65
CA GLN A 266 -17.13 -31.68 -24.31
C GLN A 266 -17.83 -32.69 -23.41
N HIS A 267 -17.06 -33.49 -22.67
CA HIS A 267 -17.58 -34.47 -21.71
C HIS A 267 -17.11 -34.09 -20.31
N LEU A 268 -18.02 -33.97 -19.36
CA LEU A 268 -17.71 -33.56 -17.99
C LEU A 268 -17.40 -34.79 -17.13
N ASP A 269 -16.32 -34.69 -16.36
CA ASP A 269 -16.09 -35.52 -15.19
C ASP A 269 -16.41 -34.73 -13.91
N ASP A 270 -16.30 -35.35 -12.74
CA ASP A 270 -16.60 -34.70 -11.45
C ASP A 270 -15.69 -33.48 -11.18
N LEU A 271 -14.43 -33.52 -11.65
CA LEU A 271 -13.48 -32.43 -11.46
C LEU A 271 -13.85 -31.22 -12.32
N ALA A 272 -14.13 -31.44 -13.61
CA ALA A 272 -14.59 -30.42 -14.53
C ALA A 272 -15.92 -29.84 -14.06
N LEU A 273 -16.87 -30.67 -13.65
CA LEU A 273 -18.16 -30.22 -13.12
C LEU A 273 -17.99 -29.35 -11.86
N SER A 274 -17.09 -29.75 -10.95
CA SER A 274 -16.75 -28.95 -9.77
C SER A 274 -16.15 -27.58 -10.16
N ALA A 275 -15.22 -27.55 -11.11
CA ALA A 275 -14.62 -26.31 -11.62
C ALA A 275 -15.65 -25.40 -12.30
N LEU A 276 -16.57 -25.96 -13.09
CA LEU A 276 -17.65 -25.18 -13.73
C LEU A 276 -18.64 -24.61 -12.71
N ARG A 277 -18.99 -25.38 -11.66
CA ARG A 277 -19.83 -24.89 -10.55
C ARG A 277 -19.14 -23.75 -9.80
N TYR A 278 -17.84 -23.90 -9.54
CA TYR A 278 -16.99 -22.88 -8.92
C TYR A 278 -17.05 -21.56 -9.69
N TRP A 279 -16.83 -21.57 -11.00
CA TRP A 279 -16.96 -20.35 -11.83
C TRP A 279 -18.40 -19.89 -12.04
N GLY A 280 -19.38 -20.70 -11.63
CA GLY A 280 -20.79 -20.43 -11.87
C GLY A 280 -21.30 -20.75 -13.26
N LEU A 281 -20.44 -21.29 -14.14
CA LEU A 281 -20.76 -21.66 -15.52
C LEU A 281 -21.89 -22.70 -15.63
N VAL A 282 -22.07 -23.50 -14.58
CA VAL A 282 -23.21 -24.41 -14.42
C VAL A 282 -23.88 -24.21 -13.06
N GLY A 283 -25.12 -24.67 -12.90
CA GLY A 283 -25.84 -24.64 -11.63
C GLY A 283 -25.22 -25.55 -10.56
N ASP A 284 -25.31 -25.15 -9.29
CA ASP A 284 -24.77 -25.92 -8.15
C ASP A 284 -25.44 -27.29 -8.00
N THR A 285 -26.66 -27.43 -8.52
CA THR A 285 -27.46 -28.66 -8.52
C THR A 285 -27.22 -29.58 -9.71
N VAL A 286 -26.39 -29.18 -10.69
CA VAL A 286 -26.13 -29.99 -11.90
C VAL A 286 -25.23 -31.14 -11.54
N GLU A 287 -25.69 -32.39 -11.58
CA GLU A 287 -24.92 -33.58 -11.16
C GLU A 287 -24.55 -34.47 -12.35
N LEU A 288 -23.38 -35.11 -12.30
CA LEU A 288 -23.03 -36.20 -13.20
C LEU A 288 -23.52 -37.53 -12.61
N ARG A 289 -24.32 -38.27 -13.37
CA ARG A 289 -24.81 -39.61 -13.00
C ARG A 289 -24.50 -40.58 -14.13
N GLU A 290 -23.62 -41.53 -13.86
CA GLU A 290 -23.09 -42.48 -14.84
C GLU A 290 -22.51 -41.77 -16.07
N ASN A 291 -23.30 -41.58 -17.14
CA ASN A 291 -22.91 -40.89 -18.36
C ASN A 291 -23.92 -39.81 -18.80
N SER A 292 -24.69 -39.29 -17.85
CA SER A 292 -25.71 -38.26 -18.08
C SER A 292 -25.59 -37.11 -17.08
N LEU A 293 -25.92 -35.91 -17.53
CA LEU A 293 -26.01 -34.71 -16.69
C LEU A 293 -27.44 -34.53 -16.22
N CYS A 294 -27.63 -34.49 -14.90
CA CYS A 294 -28.91 -34.15 -14.28
C CYS A 294 -28.99 -32.62 -14.15
N ILE A 295 -29.82 -31.97 -14.96
CA ILE A 295 -29.98 -30.52 -15.00
C ILE A 295 -31.43 -30.20 -14.66
N ALA A 296 -31.66 -29.43 -13.58
CA ALA A 296 -33.02 -29.13 -13.09
C ALA A 296 -33.92 -30.37 -12.86
N GLY A 297 -33.31 -31.54 -12.58
CA GLY A 297 -34.01 -32.81 -12.37
C GLY A 297 -34.24 -33.64 -13.64
N GLU A 298 -33.87 -33.13 -14.82
CA GLU A 298 -33.96 -33.85 -16.09
C GLU A 298 -32.59 -34.42 -16.50
N ALA A 299 -32.60 -35.60 -17.13
CA ALA A 299 -31.38 -36.25 -17.60
C ALA A 299 -31.07 -35.84 -19.04
N HIS A 300 -29.87 -35.29 -19.24
CA HIS A 300 -29.32 -34.91 -20.54
C HIS A 300 -28.07 -35.75 -20.84
N PRO A 301 -27.71 -35.96 -22.12
CA PRO A 301 -26.42 -36.55 -22.48
C PRO A 301 -25.25 -35.79 -21.81
N ASN A 302 -24.22 -36.51 -21.37
CA ASN A 302 -22.97 -35.87 -20.95
C ASN A 302 -22.18 -35.39 -22.18
N ASP A 303 -22.74 -34.46 -22.94
CA ASP A 303 -22.08 -33.79 -24.07
C ASP A 303 -22.48 -32.30 -24.06
N THR A 304 -21.56 -31.42 -23.68
CA THR A 304 -21.80 -29.98 -23.58
C THR A 304 -22.02 -29.31 -24.94
N ARG A 305 -21.76 -30.01 -26.05
CA ARG A 305 -22.02 -29.57 -27.42
C ARG A 305 -23.34 -30.11 -27.98
N ASP A 306 -23.98 -31.05 -27.29
CA ASP A 306 -25.34 -31.46 -27.64
C ASP A 306 -26.32 -30.28 -27.45
N SER A 307 -27.19 -30.08 -28.44
CA SER A 307 -28.07 -28.91 -28.48
C SER A 307 -29.06 -28.87 -27.32
N ALA A 308 -29.55 -30.01 -26.85
CA ALA A 308 -30.48 -30.07 -25.73
C ALA A 308 -29.76 -29.80 -24.41
N THR A 309 -28.57 -30.37 -24.24
CA THR A 309 -27.71 -30.18 -23.06
C THR A 309 -27.26 -28.73 -22.93
N ARG A 310 -26.75 -28.11 -24.01
CA ARG A 310 -26.37 -26.69 -24.06
C ARG A 310 -27.55 -25.79 -23.66
N SER A 311 -28.73 -26.02 -24.24
CA SER A 311 -29.93 -25.23 -23.94
C SER A 311 -30.35 -25.34 -22.47
N ALA A 312 -30.30 -26.55 -21.90
CA ALA A 312 -30.62 -26.79 -20.50
C ALA A 312 -29.63 -26.10 -19.55
N LEU A 313 -28.32 -26.19 -19.83
CA LEU A 313 -27.28 -25.53 -19.03
C LEU A 313 -27.43 -24.01 -19.06
N LEU A 314 -27.60 -23.42 -20.23
CA LEU A 314 -27.80 -21.97 -20.40
C LEU A 314 -29.11 -21.50 -19.77
N GLY A 315 -30.20 -22.26 -19.92
CA GLY A 315 -31.48 -21.97 -19.27
C GLY A 315 -31.38 -21.94 -17.76
N ALA A 316 -30.65 -22.89 -17.15
CA ALA A 316 -30.36 -22.92 -15.72
C ALA A 316 -29.34 -21.85 -15.28
N ALA A 317 -28.59 -21.28 -16.22
CA ALA A 317 -27.62 -20.23 -15.98
C ALA A 317 -28.15 -18.80 -16.25
N ALA A 318 -29.37 -18.67 -16.79
CA ALA A 318 -29.92 -17.40 -17.25
C ALA A 318 -29.93 -16.32 -16.15
N GLY A 319 -29.38 -15.14 -16.47
CA GLY A 319 -29.29 -14.00 -15.55
C GLY A 319 -28.21 -14.12 -14.48
N ARG A 320 -27.37 -15.17 -14.52
CA ARG A 320 -26.21 -15.32 -13.61
C ARG A 320 -24.97 -14.68 -14.22
N SER A 321 -24.00 -14.42 -13.36
CA SER A 321 -22.68 -13.94 -13.72
C SER A 321 -21.61 -14.88 -13.20
N LEU A 322 -20.42 -14.81 -13.81
CA LEU A 322 -19.23 -15.52 -13.34
C LEU A 322 -19.01 -15.24 -11.85
N ARG A 323 -18.85 -16.32 -11.09
CA ARG A 323 -18.54 -16.31 -9.66
C ARG A 323 -17.03 -16.43 -9.46
N ASN A 324 -16.60 -16.14 -8.25
CA ASN A 324 -15.21 -16.25 -7.79
C ASN A 324 -14.20 -15.31 -8.46
N GLY A 325 -14.67 -14.20 -9.02
CA GLY A 325 -13.79 -13.11 -9.45
C GLY A 325 -13.32 -12.26 -8.27
N ARG A 326 -12.02 -11.94 -8.22
CA ARG A 326 -11.41 -11.14 -7.16
C ARG A 326 -11.11 -9.73 -7.66
N PHE A 327 -11.39 -8.69 -6.88
CA PHE A 327 -10.96 -7.32 -7.19
C PHE A 327 -9.77 -6.88 -6.33
N LEU A 328 -9.38 -7.66 -5.32
CA LEU A 328 -8.22 -7.38 -4.48
C LEU A 328 -7.45 -8.65 -4.13
N HIS A 329 -6.14 -8.64 -4.41
CA HIS A 329 -5.17 -9.56 -3.82
C HIS A 329 -4.18 -8.77 -2.96
N GLY A 330 -4.07 -9.14 -1.68
CA GLY A 330 -3.18 -8.52 -0.70
C GLY A 330 -2.25 -9.53 -0.03
N GLY A 331 -0.99 -9.16 0.21
CA GLY A 331 -0.04 -10.01 0.94
C GLY A 331 -0.28 -10.01 2.45
N PHE A 332 -0.50 -8.82 3.01
CA PHE A 332 -0.87 -8.59 4.39
C PHE A 332 -1.68 -7.29 4.50
N PHE A 333 -2.30 -6.99 5.63
CA PHE A 333 -3.00 -5.72 5.82
C PHE A 333 -2.68 -5.04 7.14
N LEU A 334 -2.74 -3.72 7.14
CA LEU A 334 -2.53 -2.88 8.30
C LEU A 334 -3.32 -1.58 8.15
N GLY A 335 -4.00 -1.16 9.20
CA GLY A 335 -4.80 0.06 9.19
C GLY A 335 -5.26 0.51 10.58
N PRO A 336 -6.12 1.52 10.64
CA PRO A 336 -6.85 1.92 11.85
C PRO A 336 -7.84 0.83 12.31
N ARG A 337 -8.39 0.91 13.53
CA ARG A 337 -9.31 -0.11 14.06
C ARG A 337 -10.61 -0.20 13.28
N ASP A 338 -11.11 0.93 12.76
CA ASP A 338 -12.29 0.93 11.91
C ASP A 338 -12.07 0.14 10.62
N PHE A 339 -10.86 0.14 10.06
CA PHE A 339 -10.46 -0.71 8.95
C PHE A 339 -10.58 -2.20 9.31
N TYR A 340 -10.04 -2.64 10.46
CA TYR A 340 -10.21 -4.03 10.92
C TYR A 340 -11.70 -4.39 11.11
N ARG A 341 -12.48 -3.53 11.75
CA ARG A 341 -13.93 -3.75 11.93
C ARG A 341 -14.65 -3.92 10.60
N LYS A 342 -14.41 -3.02 9.63
CA LYS A 342 -15.02 -3.10 8.29
C LYS A 342 -14.66 -4.40 7.58
N LEU A 343 -13.43 -4.90 7.73
CA LEU A 343 -13.02 -6.20 7.19
C LEU A 343 -13.74 -7.37 7.88
N SER A 344 -13.95 -7.30 9.19
CA SER A 344 -14.72 -8.31 9.92
C SER A 344 -16.21 -8.32 9.55
N GLU A 345 -16.74 -7.18 9.11
CA GLU A 345 -18.15 -6.97 8.77
C GLU A 345 -18.44 -7.04 7.25
N LEU A 346 -17.48 -7.50 6.43
CA LEU A 346 -17.67 -7.63 4.98
C LEU A 346 -18.92 -8.44 4.64
N ASP A 347 -19.68 -7.96 3.66
CA ASP A 347 -20.80 -8.71 3.08
C ASP A 347 -20.30 -9.86 2.19
N ALA A 348 -21.23 -10.63 1.60
CA ALA A 348 -20.86 -11.77 0.76
C ALA A 348 -20.00 -11.36 -0.45
N ALA A 349 -20.29 -10.22 -1.06
CA ALA A 349 -19.55 -9.72 -2.22
C ALA A 349 -18.13 -9.27 -1.84
N GLY A 350 -17.97 -8.64 -0.67
CA GLY A 350 -16.67 -8.25 -0.11
C GLY A 350 -15.80 -9.45 0.25
N ARG A 351 -16.39 -10.46 0.91
CA ARG A 351 -15.69 -11.72 1.24
C ARG A 351 -15.28 -12.48 0.00
N GLU A 352 -16.13 -12.52 -1.02
CA GLU A 352 -15.79 -13.11 -2.31
C GLU A 352 -14.70 -12.29 -3.03
N GLY A 353 -14.77 -10.97 -3.02
CA GLY A 353 -13.90 -10.14 -3.85
C GLY A 353 -12.48 -9.91 -3.32
N ILE A 354 -12.23 -10.12 -2.04
CA ILE A 354 -10.93 -9.92 -1.39
C ILE A 354 -10.25 -11.27 -1.12
N CYS A 355 -9.04 -11.44 -1.64
CA CYS A 355 -8.18 -12.58 -1.33
C CYS A 355 -6.87 -12.11 -0.68
N MET A 356 -6.69 -12.46 0.60
CA MET A 356 -5.41 -12.28 1.28
C MET A 356 -4.55 -13.52 1.02
N THR A 357 -3.36 -13.36 0.46
CA THR A 357 -2.55 -14.43 -0.14
C THR A 357 -1.05 -14.23 0.13
N GLY A 358 -0.19 -15.13 -0.32
CA GLY A 358 1.25 -15.04 -0.12
C GLY A 358 1.94 -14.03 -1.06
N VAL A 359 3.09 -13.50 -0.62
CA VAL A 359 3.91 -12.55 -1.40
C VAL A 359 4.46 -13.16 -2.70
N ASN A 360 4.53 -14.49 -2.80
CA ASN A 360 4.88 -15.15 -4.05
C ASN A 360 3.85 -14.92 -5.16
N ARG A 361 2.59 -14.64 -4.80
CA ARG A 361 1.54 -14.23 -5.73
C ARG A 361 1.57 -12.73 -5.94
N THR A 362 1.54 -11.91 -4.89
CA THR A 362 1.37 -10.46 -5.02
C THR A 362 2.61 -9.69 -5.50
N ASN A 363 3.81 -10.14 -5.12
CA ASN A 363 5.07 -9.43 -5.36
C ASN A 363 5.89 -10.03 -6.52
N GLN A 364 5.40 -11.01 -7.27
CA GLN A 364 6.10 -11.50 -8.46
C GLN A 364 5.14 -12.15 -9.46
N LEU A 365 5.67 -12.51 -10.63
CA LEU A 365 4.90 -13.13 -11.72
C LEU A 365 5.13 -14.65 -11.82
N LEU A 366 6.13 -15.19 -11.12
CA LEU A 366 6.71 -16.51 -11.42
C LEU A 366 5.77 -17.71 -11.20
N LEU A 367 4.82 -17.64 -10.25
CA LEU A 367 3.93 -18.77 -9.99
C LEU A 367 3.00 -19.08 -11.17
N ASN A 368 2.51 -18.05 -11.86
CA ASN A 368 1.68 -18.20 -13.05
C ASN A 368 1.82 -16.96 -13.94
N TYR A 369 2.95 -16.90 -14.66
CA TYR A 369 3.33 -15.74 -15.45
C TYR A 369 2.24 -15.32 -16.47
N PRO A 370 1.69 -16.23 -17.31
CA PRO A 370 0.66 -15.84 -18.27
C PRO A 370 -0.59 -15.26 -17.63
N LEU A 371 -1.09 -15.91 -16.56
CA LEU A 371 -2.29 -15.47 -15.86
C LEU A 371 -2.08 -14.12 -15.20
N TYR A 372 -1.01 -13.95 -14.43
CA TYR A 372 -0.77 -12.71 -13.69
C TYR A 372 -0.52 -11.54 -14.64
N CYS A 373 0.12 -11.77 -15.80
CA CYS A 373 0.20 -10.76 -16.87
C CYS A 373 -1.18 -10.38 -17.41
N ALA A 374 -2.07 -11.36 -17.63
CA ALA A 374 -3.44 -11.09 -18.08
C ALA A 374 -4.26 -10.33 -17.02
N GLN A 375 -4.09 -10.63 -15.74
CA GLN A 375 -4.81 -9.96 -14.66
C GLN A 375 -4.31 -8.52 -14.42
N ARG A 376 -2.99 -8.33 -14.47
CA ARG A 376 -2.30 -7.08 -14.09
C ARG A 376 -2.06 -6.13 -15.26
N ARG A 377 -3.13 -5.74 -15.94
CA ARG A 377 -3.07 -4.75 -17.04
C ARG A 377 -2.76 -3.35 -16.53
N ASP A 378 -2.00 -2.60 -17.32
CA ASP A 378 -1.68 -1.17 -17.13
C ASP A 378 -1.33 -0.83 -15.68
N ALA A 379 -0.54 -1.70 -15.04
CA ALA A 379 -0.32 -1.62 -13.61
C ALA A 379 0.42 -0.32 -13.23
N ARG A 380 0.00 0.30 -12.13
CA ARG A 380 0.70 1.42 -11.50
C ARG A 380 1.11 1.00 -10.09
N PHE A 381 2.41 0.82 -9.92
CA PHE A 381 2.99 0.48 -8.63
C PHE A 381 3.62 1.73 -8.02
N ILE A 382 2.91 2.33 -7.06
CA ILE A 382 3.28 3.62 -6.46
C ILE A 382 3.93 3.37 -5.11
N ASN A 383 5.22 3.71 -5.02
CA ASN A 383 6.03 3.51 -3.83
C ASN A 383 6.74 4.80 -3.44
N THR A 384 7.12 4.92 -2.16
CA THR A 384 7.92 6.05 -1.68
C THR A 384 9.42 5.74 -1.76
N GLY A 385 10.21 6.71 -2.23
CA GLY A 385 11.66 6.70 -2.13
C GLY A 385 12.15 7.77 -1.17
N MET A 386 13.35 7.60 -0.61
CA MET A 386 13.97 8.61 0.24
C MET A 386 14.74 9.64 -0.60
N ILE A 387 15.62 9.17 -1.49
CA ILE A 387 16.59 9.99 -2.23
C ILE A 387 16.76 9.41 -3.64
N VAL A 388 16.86 10.28 -4.66
CA VAL A 388 17.19 9.92 -6.04
C VAL A 388 18.43 10.64 -6.52
N SER A 389 19.34 9.91 -7.15
CA SER A 389 20.51 10.50 -7.82
C SER A 389 20.15 11.07 -9.19
N LEU A 390 20.93 12.00 -9.73
CA LEU A 390 20.77 12.50 -11.11
C LEU A 390 20.92 11.40 -12.19
N GLY A 391 21.46 10.24 -11.82
CA GLY A 391 21.46 9.03 -12.66
C GLY A 391 20.13 8.27 -12.67
N GLY A 392 19.18 8.60 -11.79
CA GLY A 392 17.90 7.92 -11.61
C GLY A 392 17.93 6.69 -10.69
N ALA A 393 19.06 6.40 -10.01
CA ALA A 393 19.08 5.39 -8.95
C ALA A 393 18.44 5.94 -7.67
N VAL A 394 17.68 5.11 -6.95
CA VAL A 394 16.91 5.49 -5.77
C VAL A 394 17.38 4.70 -4.54
N ALA A 395 17.49 5.40 -3.42
CA ALA A 395 17.67 4.82 -2.09
C ALA A 395 16.39 4.99 -1.27
N SER A 396 15.98 3.93 -0.58
CA SER A 396 14.71 3.86 0.15
C SER A 396 14.83 3.26 1.56
N ASP A 397 15.91 2.52 1.86
CA ASP A 397 16.01 1.72 3.08
C ASP A 397 17.23 2.04 3.96
N ALA A 398 18.26 2.72 3.46
CA ALA A 398 19.45 3.08 4.23
C ALA A 398 20.03 4.46 3.87
N LEU A 399 20.82 5.01 4.79
CA LEU A 399 21.58 6.24 4.60
C LEU A 399 22.85 5.98 3.77
N GLN A 400 23.49 7.07 3.32
CA GLN A 400 24.72 7.03 2.52
C GLN A 400 25.88 6.28 3.20
N ASP A 401 25.92 6.24 4.53
CA ASP A 401 26.95 5.53 5.31
C ASP A 401 26.60 4.05 5.58
N GLY A 402 25.50 3.55 5.00
CA GLY A 402 25.02 2.19 5.20
C GLY A 402 24.12 2.00 6.42
N THR A 403 23.83 3.05 7.19
CA THR A 403 22.89 2.94 8.33
C THR A 403 21.50 2.58 7.83
N VAL A 404 20.98 1.42 8.25
CA VAL A 404 19.66 0.92 7.86
C VAL A 404 18.58 1.71 8.59
N ILE A 405 17.65 2.26 7.82
CA ILE A 405 16.52 3.06 8.29
C ILE A 405 15.25 2.22 8.39
N SER A 406 15.00 1.34 7.40
CA SER A 406 13.83 0.47 7.35
C SER A 406 14.22 -0.92 6.84
N GLY A 407 13.90 -1.22 5.58
CA GLY A 407 14.27 -2.43 4.86
C GLY A 407 13.78 -2.34 3.41
N VAL A 408 14.31 -3.20 2.55
CA VAL A 408 14.00 -3.19 1.11
C VAL A 408 12.52 -3.51 0.84
N GLY A 409 11.92 -4.40 1.65
CA GLY A 409 10.54 -4.87 1.48
C GLY A 409 10.33 -5.47 0.08
N GLY A 410 9.16 -5.25 -0.52
CA GLY A 410 8.91 -5.60 -1.92
C GLY A 410 9.09 -4.46 -2.92
N GLN A 411 9.71 -3.33 -2.55
CA GLN A 411 9.84 -2.21 -3.50
C GLN A 411 10.57 -2.64 -4.79
N TYR A 412 11.67 -3.37 -4.67
CA TYR A 412 12.40 -3.92 -5.82
C TYR A 412 11.50 -4.83 -6.67
N ASN A 413 10.69 -5.67 -6.03
CA ASN A 413 9.80 -6.60 -6.70
C ASN A 413 8.78 -5.88 -7.61
N PHE A 414 8.10 -4.84 -7.10
CA PHE A 414 7.17 -4.07 -7.91
C PHE A 414 7.86 -3.26 -9.01
N VAL A 415 9.07 -2.74 -8.74
CA VAL A 415 9.87 -2.09 -9.77
C VAL A 415 10.18 -3.06 -10.90
N ALA A 416 10.68 -4.26 -10.60
CA ALA A 416 11.00 -5.27 -11.60
C ALA A 416 9.75 -5.70 -12.39
N MET A 417 8.64 -5.99 -11.70
CA MET A 417 7.38 -6.35 -12.35
C MET A 417 6.86 -5.26 -13.31
N ALA A 418 7.08 -3.97 -13.03
CA ALA A 418 6.68 -2.91 -13.95
C ALA A 418 7.45 -2.90 -15.28
N HIS A 419 8.65 -3.50 -15.32
CA HIS A 419 9.39 -3.68 -16.58
C HIS A 419 8.95 -4.94 -17.33
N ASP A 420 8.47 -5.96 -16.61
CA ASP A 420 8.02 -7.23 -17.20
C ASP A 420 6.57 -7.15 -17.73
N LEU A 421 5.71 -6.35 -17.10
CA LEU A 421 4.30 -6.23 -17.45
C LEU A 421 4.06 -5.22 -18.59
N PRO A 422 3.33 -5.61 -19.66
CA PRO A 422 2.89 -4.68 -20.69
C PRO A 422 2.09 -3.51 -20.12
N GLY A 423 2.44 -2.28 -20.53
CA GLY A 423 1.75 -1.06 -20.09
C GLY A 423 2.00 -0.67 -18.63
N ALA A 424 2.69 -1.49 -17.83
CA ALA A 424 2.90 -1.22 -16.41
C ALA A 424 4.01 -0.19 -16.17
N ARG A 425 3.87 0.58 -15.08
CA ARG A 425 4.81 1.62 -14.65
C ARG A 425 5.07 1.53 -13.14
N SER A 426 6.34 1.67 -12.79
CA SER A 426 6.85 1.88 -11.44
C SER A 426 6.97 3.39 -11.19
N ILE A 427 6.28 3.86 -10.17
CA ILE A 427 6.22 5.26 -9.78
C ILE A 427 6.86 5.39 -8.41
N LEU A 428 8.02 6.03 -8.36
CA LEU A 428 8.74 6.32 -7.12
C LEU A 428 8.50 7.79 -6.73
N CYS A 429 7.64 7.96 -5.73
CA CYS A 429 7.34 9.26 -5.16
C CYS A 429 8.43 9.68 -4.17
N ILE A 430 9.04 10.83 -4.40
CA ILE A 430 10.18 11.34 -3.63
C ILE A 430 9.86 12.79 -3.27
N ARG A 431 9.84 13.09 -1.98
CA ARG A 431 9.75 14.49 -1.53
C ARG A 431 10.97 15.24 -2.04
N SER A 432 10.79 16.41 -2.66
CA SER A 432 11.90 17.17 -3.26
C SER A 432 13.02 17.51 -2.25
N THR A 433 12.66 17.71 -0.98
CA THR A 433 13.56 18.16 0.09
C THR A 433 13.39 17.38 1.40
N ARG A 434 14.42 17.44 2.24
CA ARG A 434 14.43 16.98 3.65
C ARG A 434 15.09 18.04 4.54
N GLY A 435 14.85 17.97 5.84
CA GLY A 435 15.35 18.96 6.79
C GLY A 435 14.58 20.28 6.71
N GLN A 436 15.03 21.27 7.48
CA GLN A 436 14.44 22.61 7.58
C GLN A 436 15.54 23.65 7.84
N GLY A 437 15.23 24.93 7.59
CA GLY A 437 16.16 26.04 7.83
C GLY A 437 17.53 25.82 7.20
N LYS A 438 18.59 25.96 8.01
CA LYS A 438 20.00 25.76 7.57
C LYS A 438 20.35 24.31 7.24
N HIS A 439 19.52 23.35 7.64
CA HIS A 439 19.71 21.92 7.38
C HIS A 439 18.83 21.41 6.24
N LEU A 440 18.13 22.31 5.52
CA LEU A 440 17.36 21.96 4.34
C LEU A 440 18.29 21.42 3.25
N GLN A 441 17.94 20.25 2.71
CA GLN A 441 18.70 19.56 1.68
C GLN A 441 17.77 19.01 0.61
N SER A 442 18.22 19.01 -0.64
CA SER A 442 17.55 18.30 -1.72
C SER A 442 17.62 16.78 -1.54
N ASN A 443 16.54 16.08 -1.87
CA ASN A 443 16.52 14.62 -2.03
C ASN A 443 16.76 14.19 -3.48
N ILE A 444 16.77 15.13 -4.42
CA ILE A 444 17.38 14.92 -5.74
C ILE A 444 18.84 15.34 -5.62
N VAL A 445 19.76 14.38 -5.71
CA VAL A 445 21.17 14.58 -5.40
C VAL A 445 22.05 14.23 -6.59
N PRO A 446 23.27 14.79 -6.72
CA PRO A 446 24.23 14.36 -7.73
C PRO A 446 24.51 12.85 -7.73
N TYR A 447 24.78 12.29 -6.55
CA TYR A 447 25.05 10.88 -6.29
C TYR A 447 24.68 10.53 -4.84
N TYR A 448 24.53 9.24 -4.54
CA TYR A 448 24.27 8.74 -3.19
C TYR A 448 25.02 7.42 -2.96
N GLY A 449 25.55 7.21 -1.75
CA GLY A 449 26.40 6.05 -1.43
C GLY A 449 25.64 4.74 -1.16
N HIS A 450 24.31 4.77 -1.18
CA HIS A 450 23.46 3.59 -1.04
C HIS A 450 22.50 3.50 -2.23
N THR A 451 22.05 2.29 -2.57
CA THR A 451 21.10 2.09 -3.68
C THR A 451 20.19 0.91 -3.38
N THR A 452 18.88 1.18 -3.41
CA THR A 452 17.83 0.16 -3.33
C THR A 452 17.39 -0.22 -4.74
N ILE A 453 17.12 0.79 -5.58
CA ILE A 453 16.70 0.62 -6.97
C ILE A 453 17.80 1.15 -7.91
N PRO A 454 18.48 0.27 -8.65
CA PRO A 454 19.55 0.68 -9.55
C PRO A 454 19.01 1.44 -10.77
N ARG A 455 19.81 2.37 -11.30
CA ARG A 455 19.43 3.27 -12.39
C ARG A 455 18.95 2.61 -13.69
N HIS A 456 19.29 1.35 -13.97
CA HIS A 456 18.79 0.66 -15.16
C HIS A 456 17.32 0.22 -15.02
N LEU A 457 16.79 0.21 -13.79
CA LEU A 457 15.37 -0.01 -13.48
C LEU A 457 14.59 1.29 -13.29
N ARG A 458 15.21 2.47 -13.51
CA ARG A 458 14.54 3.77 -13.40
C ARG A 458 13.33 3.82 -14.31
N ASP A 459 12.25 4.39 -13.79
CA ASP A 459 10.99 4.47 -14.53
C ASP A 459 10.33 5.83 -14.38
N VAL A 460 9.51 6.06 -13.35
CA VAL A 460 8.89 7.36 -13.09
C VAL A 460 9.31 7.83 -11.70
N VAL A 461 9.73 9.10 -11.61
CA VAL A 461 9.89 9.80 -10.33
C VAL A 461 8.85 10.90 -10.24
N VAL A 462 8.15 10.96 -9.11
CA VAL A 462 7.15 12.01 -8.84
C VAL A 462 7.56 12.78 -7.60
N THR A 463 7.59 14.11 -7.71
CA THR A 463 7.72 15.01 -6.56
C THR A 463 6.45 15.84 -6.42
N GLU A 464 6.39 16.69 -5.41
CA GLU A 464 5.34 17.67 -5.25
C GLU A 464 5.29 18.72 -6.38
N TYR A 465 6.31 18.78 -7.26
CA TYR A 465 6.43 19.74 -8.35
C TYR A 465 6.18 19.15 -9.74
N GLY A 466 6.05 17.83 -9.86
CA GLY A 466 5.71 17.21 -11.13
C GLY A 466 6.20 15.77 -11.29
N VAL A 467 6.14 15.32 -12.54
CA VAL A 467 6.48 13.94 -12.95
C VAL A 467 7.71 13.97 -13.86
N ALA A 468 8.72 13.19 -13.51
CA ALA A 468 9.87 12.90 -14.34
C ALA A 468 9.76 11.47 -14.89
N ASP A 469 9.41 11.33 -16.17
CA ASP A 469 9.45 10.06 -16.91
C ASP A 469 10.88 9.77 -17.35
N LEU A 470 11.49 8.68 -16.87
CA LEU A 470 12.91 8.38 -17.02
C LEU A 470 13.18 7.12 -17.85
N ARG A 471 12.17 6.29 -18.09
CA ARG A 471 12.32 4.99 -18.77
C ARG A 471 12.80 5.21 -20.21
N GLY A 472 13.85 4.47 -20.61
CA GLY A 472 14.42 4.53 -21.95
C GLY A 472 15.14 5.85 -22.31
N GLN A 473 15.23 6.82 -21.40
CA GLN A 473 15.88 8.10 -21.66
C GLN A 473 17.40 8.02 -21.54
N SER A 474 18.11 8.92 -22.22
CA SER A 474 19.56 9.11 -22.04
C SER A 474 19.86 9.69 -20.65
N ASP A 475 21.09 9.54 -20.16
CA ASP A 475 21.49 10.12 -18.86
C ASP A 475 21.34 11.64 -18.80
N ALA A 476 21.59 12.33 -19.91
CA ALA A 476 21.40 13.77 -19.99
C ALA A 476 19.92 14.14 -19.83
N GLU A 477 19.03 13.43 -20.53
CA GLU A 477 17.59 13.67 -20.40
C GLU A 477 17.05 13.30 -19.01
N VAL A 478 17.57 12.24 -18.38
CA VAL A 478 17.21 11.90 -17.01
C VAL A 478 17.62 12.97 -16.01
N ALA A 479 18.86 13.47 -16.11
CA ALA A 479 19.30 14.57 -15.24
C ALA A 479 18.44 15.82 -15.44
N LYS A 480 18.16 16.22 -16.70
CA LYS A 480 17.30 17.37 -17.01
C LYS A 480 15.90 17.21 -16.42
N ARG A 481 15.26 16.05 -16.59
CA ARG A 481 13.91 15.76 -16.09
C ARG A 481 13.84 15.73 -14.56
N LEU A 482 14.84 15.14 -13.89
CA LEU A 482 14.92 15.14 -12.43
C LEU A 482 15.12 16.55 -11.86
N ILE A 483 16.01 17.34 -12.46
CA ILE A 483 16.23 18.74 -12.03
C ILE A 483 14.96 19.57 -12.25
N ALA A 484 14.22 19.34 -13.34
CA ALA A 484 12.96 20.04 -13.61
C ALA A 484 11.86 19.79 -12.56
N VAL A 485 11.93 18.69 -11.80
CA VAL A 485 11.00 18.39 -10.69
C VAL A 485 11.65 18.56 -9.31
N ALA A 486 12.88 19.11 -9.24
CA ALA A 486 13.53 19.50 -8.00
C ALA A 486 12.96 20.82 -7.48
N ASP A 487 13.11 21.05 -6.18
CA ASP A 487 12.85 22.36 -5.55
C ASP A 487 13.78 23.42 -6.16
N SER A 488 13.21 24.57 -6.54
CA SER A 488 13.92 25.65 -7.24
C SER A 488 15.16 26.13 -6.50
N ARG A 489 15.20 26.03 -5.16
CA ARG A 489 16.35 26.44 -4.34
C ARG A 489 17.60 25.61 -4.62
N PHE A 490 17.47 24.43 -5.21
CA PHE A 490 18.59 23.50 -5.48
C PHE A 490 18.81 23.24 -6.97
N GLN A 491 17.95 23.74 -7.86
CA GLN A 491 18.01 23.47 -9.29
C GLN A 491 19.32 23.93 -9.95
N ASP A 492 19.79 25.14 -9.60
CA ASP A 492 21.01 25.69 -10.20
C ASP A 492 22.26 24.90 -9.79
N GLU A 493 22.41 24.57 -8.50
CA GLU A 493 23.51 23.74 -8.00
C GLU A 493 23.54 22.36 -8.70
N LEU A 494 22.37 21.72 -8.84
CA LEU A 494 22.25 20.43 -9.51
C LEU A 494 22.60 20.50 -11.00
N LEU A 495 22.16 21.56 -11.69
CA LEU A 495 22.47 21.78 -13.11
C LEU A 495 23.96 22.08 -13.32
N GLU A 496 24.54 22.94 -12.48
CA GLU A 496 25.97 23.26 -12.51
C GLU A 496 26.81 22.00 -12.30
N PHE A 497 26.48 21.17 -11.30
CA PHE A 497 27.12 19.88 -11.10
C PHE A 497 27.05 19.03 -12.37
N ALA A 498 25.85 18.87 -12.95
CA ALA A 498 25.65 18.03 -14.12
C ALA A 498 26.44 18.53 -15.35
N GLN A 499 26.54 19.84 -15.53
CA GLN A 499 27.31 20.46 -16.63
C GLN A 499 28.82 20.32 -16.43
N GLN A 500 29.31 20.55 -15.22
CA GLN A 500 30.73 20.42 -14.88
C GLN A 500 31.24 18.98 -15.10
N HIS A 501 30.38 17.99 -14.86
CA HIS A 501 30.71 16.57 -15.01
C HIS A 501 30.32 15.99 -16.39
N GLY A 502 29.96 16.83 -17.36
CA GLY A 502 29.61 16.40 -18.72
C GLY A 502 28.37 15.51 -18.80
N LYS A 503 27.49 15.57 -17.80
CA LYS A 503 26.20 14.85 -17.78
C LYS A 503 25.10 15.62 -18.49
N VAL A 504 25.21 16.94 -18.58
CA VAL A 504 24.30 17.83 -19.32
C VAL A 504 25.12 18.83 -20.14
N GLU A 505 24.60 19.26 -21.28
CA GLU A 505 25.25 20.22 -22.18
C GLU A 505 25.41 21.59 -21.50
N LYS A 506 26.58 22.22 -21.64
CA LYS A 506 26.88 23.54 -21.01
C LYS A 506 25.91 24.66 -21.43
N ALA A 507 25.34 24.56 -22.64
CA ALA A 507 24.39 25.54 -23.16
C ALA A 507 22.96 25.30 -22.66
N TYR A 508 22.64 24.11 -22.14
CA TYR A 508 21.30 23.80 -21.64
C TYR A 508 20.92 24.74 -20.49
N ARG A 509 19.66 25.17 -20.49
CA ARG A 509 19.04 25.94 -19.43
C ARG A 509 17.69 25.31 -19.12
N LEU A 510 17.32 25.26 -17.85
CA LEU A 510 15.99 24.79 -17.45
C LEU A 510 14.92 25.73 -18.02
N PRO A 511 13.78 25.19 -18.49
CA PRO A 511 12.64 26.00 -18.92
C PRO A 511 12.17 26.93 -17.81
N GLN A 512 11.76 28.15 -18.17
CA GLN A 512 11.30 29.13 -17.18
C GLN A 512 10.07 28.65 -16.39
N SER A 513 9.23 27.80 -16.99
CA SER A 513 8.03 27.25 -16.33
C SER A 513 8.35 26.47 -15.06
N VAL A 514 9.46 25.73 -15.02
CA VAL A 514 9.85 24.89 -13.86
C VAL A 514 10.76 25.61 -12.86
N ARG A 515 11.06 26.90 -13.10
CA ARG A 515 11.90 27.72 -12.20
C ARG A 515 11.16 28.20 -10.95
N ASN A 516 9.86 27.96 -10.83
CA ASN A 516 9.04 28.32 -9.67
C ASN A 516 8.52 27.10 -8.88
N ASN A 517 9.36 26.07 -8.75
CA ASN A 517 9.12 24.92 -7.89
C ASN A 517 9.39 25.30 -6.42
N SER A 518 8.49 26.07 -5.82
CA SER A 518 8.61 26.57 -4.43
C SER A 518 7.47 26.08 -3.54
N PRO A 519 7.71 25.83 -2.24
CA PRO A 519 6.63 25.49 -1.30
C PRO A 519 5.53 26.56 -1.25
N GLU A 520 5.91 27.84 -1.36
CA GLU A 520 5.00 28.98 -1.30
C GLU A 520 4.01 28.93 -2.46
N ARG A 521 4.50 28.72 -3.70
CA ARG A 521 3.63 28.57 -4.87
C ARG A 521 2.65 27.41 -4.70
N LEU A 522 3.12 26.26 -4.21
CA LEU A 522 2.26 25.09 -4.00
C LEU A 522 1.15 25.37 -2.98
N ILE A 523 1.50 26.02 -1.87
CA ILE A 523 0.54 26.41 -0.83
C ILE A 523 -0.49 27.38 -1.41
N GLU A 524 -0.06 28.43 -2.11
CA GLU A 524 -0.94 29.42 -2.74
C GLU A 524 -1.87 28.78 -3.77
N SER A 525 -1.35 27.90 -4.63
CA SER A 525 -2.11 27.25 -5.69
C SER A 525 -3.18 26.29 -5.14
N LEU A 526 -2.90 25.63 -4.01
CA LEU A 526 -3.82 24.66 -3.41
C LEU A 526 -4.70 25.23 -2.29
N ALA A 527 -4.42 26.44 -1.81
CA ALA A 527 -5.18 27.08 -0.73
C ALA A 527 -6.70 27.18 -1.01
N PRO A 528 -7.18 27.57 -2.22
CA PRO A 528 -8.61 27.65 -2.50
C PRO A 528 -9.32 26.30 -2.33
N TYR A 529 -8.67 25.21 -2.75
CA TYR A 529 -9.23 23.86 -2.67
C TYR A 529 -9.21 23.30 -1.25
N ARG A 530 -8.17 23.63 -0.47
CA ARG A 530 -8.14 23.30 0.96
C ARG A 530 -9.23 24.02 1.74
N GLN A 531 -9.45 25.31 1.47
CA GLN A 531 -10.53 26.09 2.07
C GLN A 531 -11.92 25.56 1.67
N ALA A 532 -12.05 25.03 0.45
CA ALA A 532 -13.27 24.37 -0.02
C ALA A 532 -13.48 22.95 0.55
N GLY A 533 -12.58 22.46 1.42
CA GLY A 533 -12.68 21.14 2.05
C GLY A 533 -12.28 19.96 1.16
N LEU A 534 -11.69 20.22 -0.01
CA LEU A 534 -11.30 19.17 -0.97
C LEU A 534 -10.00 18.46 -0.59
N LEU A 535 -9.16 19.10 0.23
CA LEU A 535 -7.87 18.56 0.71
C LEU A 535 -7.84 18.56 2.25
N PRO A 536 -8.70 17.76 2.91
CA PRO A 536 -8.79 17.73 4.38
C PRO A 536 -7.51 17.16 4.99
N ASP A 537 -7.21 17.46 6.26
CA ASP A 537 -6.02 16.86 6.90
C ASP A 537 -6.18 15.35 7.11
N TYR A 538 -7.40 14.87 7.34
CA TYR A 538 -7.71 13.46 7.57
C TYR A 538 -8.80 12.98 6.59
N PRO A 539 -8.48 12.68 5.32
CA PRO A 539 -9.47 12.36 4.29
C PRO A 539 -10.31 11.12 4.62
N PHE A 540 -9.79 10.21 5.44
CA PHE A 540 -10.47 8.96 5.83
C PHE A 540 -10.76 8.89 7.34
N GLY A 541 -10.90 10.06 7.98
CA GLY A 541 -11.06 10.17 9.43
C GLY A 541 -9.76 9.88 10.19
N THR A 542 -9.79 10.01 11.52
CA THR A 542 -8.66 9.68 12.40
C THR A 542 -9.19 9.17 13.74
N GLU A 543 -8.43 8.29 14.37
CA GLU A 543 -8.74 7.78 15.72
C GLU A 543 -8.23 8.72 16.82
N LEU A 544 -7.49 9.76 16.44
CA LEU A 544 -7.03 10.79 17.37
C LEU A 544 -8.22 11.60 17.85
N THR A 545 -8.32 11.79 19.16
CA THR A 545 -9.30 12.72 19.75
C THR A 545 -8.97 14.16 19.34
N GLU A 546 -9.94 15.08 19.43
CA GLU A 546 -9.68 16.51 19.20
C GLU A 546 -8.53 17.04 20.07
N GLN A 547 -8.41 16.51 21.29
CA GLN A 547 -7.32 16.82 22.21
C GLN A 547 -5.97 16.33 21.68
N GLU A 548 -5.91 15.11 21.13
CA GLU A 548 -4.69 14.53 20.57
C GLU A 548 -4.27 15.21 19.26
N ILE A 549 -5.21 15.58 18.41
CA ILE A 549 -4.95 16.37 17.19
C ILE A 549 -4.33 17.72 17.59
N THR A 550 -4.94 18.40 18.55
CA THR A 550 -4.44 19.66 19.09
C THR A 550 -3.03 19.50 19.66
N LEU A 551 -2.81 18.49 20.50
CA LEU A 551 -1.49 18.19 21.07
C LEU A 551 -0.45 17.94 19.98
N ALA A 552 -0.79 17.14 18.97
CA ALA A 552 0.12 16.82 17.88
C ALA A 552 0.51 18.05 17.05
N ASP A 553 -0.40 19.01 16.88
CA ASP A 553 -0.11 20.29 16.22
C ASP A 553 0.76 21.20 17.10
N SER A 554 0.43 21.32 18.40
CA SER A 554 1.19 22.14 19.34
C SER A 554 2.62 21.62 19.49
N LEU A 555 2.80 20.31 19.67
CA LEU A 555 4.13 19.69 19.73
C LEU A 555 4.94 19.87 18.45
N ARG A 556 4.31 19.87 17.27
CA ARG A 556 4.99 20.15 16.00
C ARG A 556 5.52 21.58 15.95
N LYS A 557 4.74 22.57 16.41
CA LYS A 557 5.19 23.96 16.49
C LYS A 557 6.30 24.14 17.51
N ILE A 558 6.18 23.56 18.70
CA ILE A 558 7.23 23.60 19.74
C ILE A 558 8.53 23.01 19.21
N LYS A 559 8.45 21.90 18.46
CA LYS A 559 9.61 21.31 17.82
C LYS A 559 10.23 22.26 16.79
N ALA A 560 9.43 22.92 15.93
CA ALA A 560 9.94 23.91 14.98
C ALA A 560 10.59 25.11 15.69
N LEU A 561 9.96 25.62 16.76
CA LEU A 561 10.51 26.66 17.63
C LEU A 561 11.87 26.27 18.22
N SER A 562 12.04 25.02 18.66
CA SER A 562 13.30 24.52 19.22
C SER A 562 14.47 24.51 18.21
N GLU A 563 14.18 24.64 16.92
CA GLU A 563 15.17 24.74 15.84
C GLU A 563 15.56 26.20 15.54
N GLU A 564 14.93 27.19 16.19
CA GLU A 564 15.20 28.64 16.07
C GLU A 564 15.69 29.24 17.41
N PRO A 565 17.00 29.27 17.71
CA PRO A 565 17.51 29.57 19.05
C PRO A 565 17.07 30.93 19.62
N GLY A 566 16.98 31.97 18.78
CA GLY A 566 16.60 33.32 19.21
C GLY A 566 15.12 33.45 19.55
N HIS A 567 14.24 32.82 18.75
CA HIS A 567 12.80 32.81 18.99
C HIS A 567 12.46 31.86 20.14
N PHE A 568 13.13 30.71 20.22
CA PHE A 568 12.99 29.74 21.30
C PHE A 568 13.21 30.36 22.68
N ILE A 569 14.30 31.12 22.88
CA ILE A 569 14.61 31.75 24.17
C ILE A 569 13.53 32.78 24.54
N ALA A 570 13.08 33.60 23.59
CA ALA A 570 12.03 34.58 23.81
C ALA A 570 10.69 33.91 24.18
N THR A 571 10.31 32.85 23.46
CA THR A 571 9.07 32.11 23.71
C THR A 571 9.12 31.32 25.02
N VAL A 572 10.27 30.73 25.39
CA VAL A 572 10.46 30.09 26.71
C VAL A 572 10.32 31.12 27.83
N PHE A 573 10.91 32.30 27.68
CA PHE A 573 10.78 33.36 28.69
C PHE A 573 9.34 33.85 28.82
N LYS A 574 8.62 33.99 27.70
CA LYS A 574 7.19 34.28 27.67
C LYS A 574 6.39 33.19 28.38
N ALA A 575 6.63 31.92 28.05
CA ALA A 575 5.93 30.77 28.66
C ALA A 575 6.09 30.73 30.18
N LEU A 576 7.30 30.99 30.70
CA LEU A 576 7.57 31.00 32.15
C LEU A 576 6.91 32.18 32.90
N LEU A 577 6.44 33.21 32.20
CA LEU A 577 5.75 34.37 32.77
C LEU A 577 4.23 34.20 32.81
N HIS A 578 3.67 33.22 32.09
CA HIS A 578 2.25 32.93 32.08
C HIS A 578 1.87 32.04 33.28
N ARG A 579 0.76 32.38 33.95
CA ARG A 579 0.10 31.54 34.95
C ARG A 579 -1.18 31.03 34.32
N GLU A 580 -1.27 29.71 34.18
CA GLU A 580 -2.35 29.06 33.44
C GLU A 580 -3.26 28.25 34.35
N ASP A 581 -4.47 27.99 33.88
CA ASP A 581 -5.45 27.13 34.53
C ASP A 581 -4.98 25.66 34.52
N GLU A 582 -4.30 25.25 35.59
CA GLU A 582 -3.79 23.89 35.78
C GLU A 582 -4.88 22.82 35.65
N GLN A 583 -6.14 23.13 35.97
CA GLN A 583 -7.25 22.17 35.83
C GLN A 583 -7.66 22.00 34.37
N ALA A 584 -7.68 23.08 33.59
CA ALA A 584 -8.00 23.02 32.16
C ALA A 584 -6.88 22.36 31.32
N ALA A 585 -5.63 22.48 31.76
CA ALA A 585 -4.47 21.90 31.07
C ALA A 585 -4.25 20.40 31.35
N ARG A 586 -4.75 19.91 32.49
CA ARG A 586 -4.52 18.54 32.98
C ARG A 586 -4.80 17.43 31.95
N PRO A 587 -5.92 17.42 31.19
CA PRO A 587 -6.19 16.37 30.20
C PRO A 587 -5.13 16.30 29.08
N TYR A 588 -4.52 17.43 28.73
CA TYR A 588 -3.48 17.51 27.71
C TYR A 588 -2.13 17.02 28.23
N LEU A 589 -1.78 17.40 29.46
CA LEU A 589 -0.52 17.02 30.10
C LEU A 589 -0.47 15.53 30.47
N GLU A 590 -1.57 14.96 30.95
CA GLU A 590 -1.68 13.53 31.25
C GLU A 590 -1.42 12.67 29.99
N ARG A 591 -1.92 13.10 28.83
CA ARG A 591 -1.86 12.31 27.58
C ARG A 591 -0.44 12.12 27.04
N ILE A 592 0.47 13.03 27.37
CA ILE A 592 1.88 12.99 26.95
C ILE A 592 2.84 12.78 28.13
N HIS A 593 2.31 12.43 29.31
CA HIS A 593 3.06 12.20 30.55
C HIS A 593 3.89 13.41 31.01
N LEU A 594 3.37 14.62 30.80
CA LEU A 594 3.97 15.88 31.27
C LEU A 594 3.20 16.51 32.44
N GLU A 595 2.32 15.78 33.12
CA GLU A 595 1.69 16.27 34.38
C GLU A 595 2.75 16.48 35.48
N HIS A 596 3.77 15.61 35.50
CA HIS A 596 4.89 15.64 36.43
C HIS A 596 6.21 15.53 35.67
N PRO A 597 6.77 16.64 35.14
CA PRO A 597 7.99 16.59 34.34
C PRO A 597 9.18 16.09 35.18
N GLU A 598 9.81 14.99 34.74
CA GLU A 598 10.93 14.36 35.46
C GLU A 598 12.29 15.00 35.12
N THR A 599 12.38 15.73 34.00
CA THR A 599 13.60 16.40 33.55
C THR A 599 13.38 17.89 33.27
N THR A 600 14.46 18.68 33.29
CA THR A 600 14.42 20.10 32.90
C THR A 600 13.91 20.31 31.48
N LYS A 601 14.19 19.35 30.59
CA LYS A 601 13.68 19.36 29.21
C LYS A 601 12.17 19.16 29.19
N ASP A 602 11.66 18.22 29.96
CA ASP A 602 10.22 17.93 30.05
C ASP A 602 9.46 19.11 30.64
N PHE A 603 10.06 19.79 31.62
CA PHE A 603 9.52 21.03 32.18
C PHE A 603 9.44 22.14 31.12
N LEU A 604 10.48 22.34 30.31
CA LEU A 604 10.45 23.35 29.24
C LEU A 604 9.41 23.02 28.15
N VAL A 605 9.30 21.74 27.76
CA VAL A 605 8.29 21.30 26.78
C VAL A 605 6.89 21.48 27.34
N GLN A 606 6.68 21.20 28.63
CA GLN A 606 5.42 21.44 29.33
C GLN A 606 5.03 22.93 29.26
N GLN A 607 5.93 23.84 29.64
CA GLN A 607 5.66 25.28 29.64
C GLN A 607 5.37 25.84 28.23
N LEU A 608 6.11 25.38 27.22
CA LEU A 608 5.86 25.78 25.82
C LEU A 608 4.53 25.23 25.28
N LEU A 609 4.12 24.05 25.75
CA LEU A 609 2.84 23.46 25.36
C LEU A 609 1.66 24.21 25.96
N LEU A 610 1.76 24.55 27.23
CA LEU A 610 0.80 25.38 27.95
C LEU A 610 0.54 26.70 27.21
N LEU A 611 1.61 27.45 26.92
CA LEU A 611 1.52 28.72 26.18
C LEU A 611 0.84 28.56 24.80
N GLU A 612 1.17 27.50 24.06
CA GLU A 612 0.59 27.25 22.74
C GLU A 612 -0.91 26.85 22.83
N LEU A 613 -1.31 26.14 23.88
CA LEU A 613 -2.72 25.82 24.14
C LEU A 613 -3.51 27.08 24.55
N GLU A 614 -2.90 28.00 25.31
CA GLU A 614 -3.47 29.31 25.62
C GLU A 614 -3.63 30.19 24.37
N GLU A 615 -2.60 30.29 23.53
CA GLU A 615 -2.65 31.09 22.28
C GLU A 615 -3.71 30.58 21.29
N ARG A 616 -4.11 29.31 21.41
CA ARG A 616 -5.22 28.70 20.66
C ARG A 616 -6.59 28.95 21.29
N GLY A 617 -6.66 29.61 22.44
CA GLY A 617 -7.89 29.85 23.19
C GLY A 617 -8.44 28.61 23.88
N LEU A 618 -7.64 27.56 24.05
CA LEU A 618 -8.05 26.30 24.69
C LEU A 618 -7.81 26.31 26.20
N LEU A 619 -6.93 27.19 26.68
CA LEU A 619 -6.73 27.52 28.09
C LEU A 619 -7.11 28.97 28.32
N LYS A 620 -7.74 29.25 29.45
CA LYS A 620 -8.05 30.63 29.87
C LYS A 620 -6.89 31.16 30.71
N VAL A 621 -6.56 32.43 30.51
CA VAL A 621 -5.65 33.17 31.40
C VAL A 621 -6.31 33.29 32.78
N SER A 622 -5.61 32.89 33.84
CA SER A 622 -6.06 33.12 35.22
C SER A 622 -5.77 34.54 35.67
#